data_AF-W2MKH3-F1
#
_entry.id   AF-W2MKH3-F1
#
_cell.length_a   1.000
_cell.length_b   1.000
_cell.length_c   1.000
_cell.angle_alpha   90.00
_cell.angle_beta   90.00
_cell.angle_gamma   90.00
#
_symmetry.space_group_name_H-M   'P 1'
#
loop_
_entity.id
_entity.type
_entity.pdbx_description
1 polymer ?
#
loop_
_entity_poly.entity_id
_entity_poly.type
_entity_poly.pdbx_seq_one_letter_code
_entity_poly.pdbx_strand_id
1 'polypeptide(L)'
;VENSLRLISSTAAIEALQSQRPVAPGTLRTFMNDVGDKISNMQAEFTRSLAYSYGEPKKRVGVMPDFSRILCDLLLEADDSALVNEFFTKVCSNARAKDNLVPTIIALVRKYQWSDISQAVLSSLEEKTEATSYSFGRMTEVGDASLVVKLQILDGLDDGSAKLALLQSTP
;
A
#
# COMPACT_ATOMS: atom_id res chain seq x y z
N VAL A 1 17.94 -1.72 9.48
CA VAL A 1 18.29 -1.88 8.04
C VAL A 1 17.64 -3.13 7.45
N GLU A 2 17.42 -4.18 8.26
CA GLU A 2 16.89 -5.48 7.83
C GLU A 2 15.53 -5.46 7.08
N ASN A 3 14.58 -4.61 7.47
CA ASN A 3 13.31 -4.49 6.73
C ASN A 3 13.49 -3.89 5.32
N SER A 4 14.39 -2.93 5.17
CA SER A 4 14.72 -2.36 3.86
C SER A 4 15.39 -3.41 2.96
N LEU A 5 16.31 -4.22 3.52
CA LEU A 5 17.00 -5.29 2.78
C LEU A 5 16.04 -6.35 2.23
N ARG A 6 14.96 -6.67 2.96
CA ARG A 6 13.96 -7.63 2.49
C ARG A 6 13.20 -7.12 1.27
N LEU A 7 12.97 -5.81 1.13
CA LEU A 7 12.28 -5.27 -0.05
C LEU A 7 13.21 -4.99 -1.22
N ILE A 8 14.53 -4.89 -1.03
CA ILE A 8 15.50 -4.74 -2.13
C ILE A 8 15.39 -5.88 -3.15
N SER A 9 15.18 -7.12 -2.70
CA SER A 9 14.98 -8.24 -3.64
C SER A 9 13.69 -8.09 -4.46
N SER A 10 12.66 -7.48 -3.88
CA SER A 10 11.40 -7.18 -4.57
C SER A 10 11.56 -6.00 -5.53
N THR A 11 12.39 -5.01 -5.20
CA THR A 11 12.77 -3.92 -6.12
C THR A 11 13.53 -4.45 -7.34
N ALA A 12 14.54 -5.30 -7.15
CA ALA A 12 15.26 -5.92 -8.26
C ALA A 12 14.35 -6.80 -9.13
N ALA A 13 13.44 -7.55 -8.52
CA ALA A 13 12.52 -8.41 -9.25
C ALA A 13 11.49 -7.60 -10.06
N ILE A 14 11.01 -6.46 -9.55
CA ILE A 14 10.08 -5.62 -10.32
C ILE A 14 10.79 -4.88 -11.48
N GLU A 15 12.06 -4.49 -11.31
CA GLU A 15 12.89 -3.97 -12.40
C GLU A 15 13.14 -5.02 -13.50
N ALA A 16 13.34 -6.28 -13.11
CA ALA A 16 13.45 -7.38 -14.06
C ALA A 16 12.14 -7.59 -14.84
N LEU A 17 10.98 -7.50 -14.17
CA LEU A 17 9.67 -7.53 -14.85
C LEU A 17 9.48 -6.35 -15.80
N GLN A 18 9.91 -5.15 -15.40
CA GLN A 18 9.86 -3.96 -16.25
C GLN A 18 10.66 -4.15 -17.56
N SER A 19 11.79 -4.84 -17.49
CA SER A 19 12.63 -5.12 -18.67
C SER A 19 12.00 -6.14 -19.62
N GLN A 20 10.96 -6.86 -19.19
CA GLN A 20 10.26 -7.89 -19.96
C GLN A 20 8.90 -7.42 -20.51
N ARG A 21 8.67 -6.10 -20.58
CA ARG A 21 7.41 -5.54 -21.10
C ARG A 21 7.11 -6.03 -22.53
N PRO A 22 5.84 -6.37 -22.85
CA PRO A 22 4.66 -6.35 -21.98
C PRO A 22 4.64 -7.55 -21.01
N VAL A 23 4.33 -7.30 -19.75
CA VAL A 23 4.24 -8.35 -18.72
C VAL A 23 2.85 -8.97 -18.73
N ALA A 24 2.78 -10.30 -18.77
CA ALA A 24 1.49 -11.00 -18.69
C ALA A 24 0.80 -10.72 -17.35
N PRO A 25 -0.53 -10.44 -17.33
CA PRO A 25 -1.27 -10.17 -16.09
C PRO A 25 -1.12 -11.26 -15.03
N GLY A 26 -1.07 -12.53 -15.44
CA GLY A 26 -0.85 -13.66 -14.52
C GLY A 26 0.50 -13.59 -13.79
N THR A 27 1.58 -13.22 -14.51
CA THR A 27 2.92 -13.07 -13.92
C THR A 27 2.96 -11.91 -12.94
N LEU A 28 2.36 -10.76 -13.31
CA LEU A 28 2.28 -9.59 -12.45
C LEU A 28 1.45 -9.87 -11.19
N ARG A 29 0.36 -10.62 -11.33
CA ARG A 29 -0.48 -11.10 -10.23
C ARG A 29 0.28 -11.98 -9.24
N THR A 30 0.99 -13.00 -9.72
CA THR A 30 1.82 -13.85 -8.86
C THR A 30 2.85 -13.02 -8.09
N PHE A 31 3.55 -12.11 -8.79
CA PHE A 31 4.53 -11.24 -8.17
C PHE A 31 3.94 -10.36 -7.06
N MET A 32 2.79 -9.72 -7.30
CA MET A 32 2.14 -8.86 -6.31
C MET A 32 1.65 -9.65 -5.08
N ASN A 33 1.15 -10.87 -5.27
CA ASN A 33 0.76 -11.73 -4.17
C ASN A 33 1.95 -12.06 -3.27
N ASP A 34 3.08 -12.47 -3.86
CA ASP A 34 4.31 -12.76 -3.12
C ASP A 34 4.81 -11.53 -2.34
N VAL A 35 4.77 -10.35 -2.97
CA VAL A 35 5.14 -9.08 -2.31
C VAL A 35 4.17 -8.74 -1.18
N GLY A 36 2.86 -8.87 -1.41
CA GLY A 36 1.83 -8.59 -0.41
C GLY A 36 1.97 -9.49 0.82
N ASP A 37 2.21 -10.78 0.62
CA ASP A 37 2.42 -11.75 1.71
C ASP A 37 3.71 -11.43 2.48
N LYS A 38 4.77 -11.00 1.78
CA LYS A 38 6.03 -10.58 2.41
C LYS A 38 5.85 -9.32 3.26
N ILE A 39 5.13 -8.32 2.76
CA ILE A 39 4.82 -7.09 3.52
C ILE A 39 3.98 -7.45 4.76
N SER A 40 2.96 -8.29 4.61
CA SER A 40 2.11 -8.77 5.70
C SER A 40 2.92 -9.49 6.79
N ASN A 41 3.80 -10.42 6.40
CA ASN A 41 4.67 -11.13 7.33
C ASN A 41 5.63 -10.20 8.07
N MET A 42 6.23 -9.24 7.36
CA MET A 42 7.12 -8.25 7.98
C MET A 42 6.36 -7.34 8.96
N GLN A 43 5.11 -7.00 8.64
CA GLN A 43 4.24 -6.24 9.53
C GLN A 43 3.90 -7.04 10.80
N ALA A 44 3.53 -8.31 10.66
CA ALA A 44 3.25 -9.18 11.81
C ALA A 44 4.48 -9.38 12.70
N GLU A 45 5.68 -9.53 12.12
CA GLU A 45 6.94 -9.56 12.88
C GLU A 45 7.20 -8.26 13.63
N PHE A 46 6.93 -7.11 13.01
CA PHE A 46 7.07 -5.81 13.65
C PHE A 46 6.08 -5.66 14.82
N THR A 47 4.80 -6.01 14.65
CA THR A 47 3.79 -5.97 15.72
C THR A 47 4.17 -6.89 16.87
N ARG A 48 4.61 -8.13 16.60
CA ARG A 48 5.12 -9.03 17.64
C ARG A 48 6.33 -8.45 18.38
N SER A 49 7.25 -7.80 17.66
CA SER A 49 8.41 -7.17 18.29
C SER A 49 8.01 -6.02 19.23
N LEU A 50 6.95 -5.26 18.91
CA LEU A 50 6.44 -4.23 19.81
C LEU A 50 5.82 -4.82 21.09
N ALA A 51 5.17 -5.98 20.99
CA ALA A 51 4.48 -6.62 22.12
C ALA A 51 5.43 -7.30 23.12
N TYR A 52 6.60 -7.79 22.66
CA TYR A 52 7.47 -8.66 23.45
C TYR A 52 8.93 -8.17 23.63
N SER A 53 9.29 -6.98 23.13
CA SER A 53 10.68 -6.46 23.20
C SER A 53 10.84 -5.26 24.13
N TYR A 54 11.84 -5.31 25.03
CA TYR A 54 12.42 -4.14 25.71
C TYR A 54 13.50 -3.42 24.87
N GLY A 55 13.84 -3.94 23.68
CA GLY A 55 14.80 -3.35 22.74
C GLY A 55 14.15 -2.40 21.71
N GLU A 56 14.98 -1.66 20.98
CA GLU A 56 14.55 -0.69 19.98
C GLU A 56 13.50 -1.26 19.00
N PRO A 57 12.39 -0.55 18.75
CA PRO A 57 11.38 -1.00 17.80
C PRO A 57 11.99 -1.14 16.40
N LYS A 58 11.72 -2.26 15.73
CA LYS A 58 12.12 -2.48 14.33
C LYS A 58 11.58 -1.33 13.45
N LYS A 59 12.25 -0.96 12.36
CA LYS A 59 11.75 0.15 11.49
C LYS A 59 10.40 -0.21 10.85
N ARG A 60 9.50 0.78 10.71
CA ARG A 60 8.21 0.63 10.00
C ARG A 60 8.44 0.05 8.60
N VAL A 61 7.59 -0.88 8.20
CA VAL A 61 7.61 -1.47 6.85
C VAL A 61 6.92 -0.49 5.90
N GLY A 62 7.65 -0.04 4.89
CA GLY A 62 7.16 0.86 3.85
C GLY A 62 7.62 0.38 2.47
N VAL A 63 6.85 0.71 1.45
CA VAL A 63 7.19 0.40 0.05
C VAL A 63 8.22 1.42 -0.45
N MET A 64 9.22 0.96 -1.19
CA MET A 64 10.22 1.87 -1.78
C MET A 64 9.60 2.69 -2.93
N PRO A 65 10.04 3.95 -3.14
CA PRO A 65 9.49 4.81 -4.21
C PRO A 65 9.64 4.23 -5.62
N ASP A 66 10.80 3.66 -5.95
CA ASP A 66 11.03 3.12 -7.29
C ASP A 66 10.15 1.90 -7.55
N PHE A 67 9.95 1.06 -6.53
CA PHE A 67 9.03 -0.06 -6.60
C PHE A 67 7.59 0.41 -6.87
N SER A 68 7.11 1.45 -6.17
CA SER A 68 5.73 1.93 -6.35
C SER A 68 5.49 2.51 -7.74
N ARG A 69 6.50 3.21 -8.28
CA ARG A 69 6.47 3.77 -9.62
C ARG A 69 6.45 2.67 -10.69
N ILE A 70 7.38 1.73 -10.64
CA ILE A 70 7.46 0.66 -11.64
C ILE A 70 6.18 -0.20 -11.59
N LEU A 71 5.68 -0.48 -10.38
CA LEU A 71 4.43 -1.21 -10.22
C LEU A 71 3.26 -0.43 -10.82
N CYS A 72 3.18 0.88 -10.59
CA CYS A 72 2.15 1.73 -11.19
C CYS A 72 2.15 1.61 -12.71
N ASP A 73 3.31 1.77 -13.35
CA ASP A 73 3.42 1.70 -14.80
C ASP A 73 2.95 0.32 -15.33
N LEU A 74 3.37 -0.77 -14.68
CA LEU A 74 2.96 -2.12 -15.08
C LEU A 74 1.46 -2.36 -14.88
N LEU A 75 0.87 -1.85 -13.80
CA LEU A 75 -0.57 -1.89 -13.52
C LEU A 75 -1.39 -1.08 -14.55
N LEU A 76 -0.86 0.07 -14.96
CA LEU A 76 -1.49 0.90 -15.98
C LEU A 76 -1.38 0.20 -17.34
N GLU A 77 -0.26 -0.43 -17.68
CA GLU A 77 -0.09 -1.16 -18.94
C GLU A 77 -0.95 -2.42 -19.04
N ALA A 78 -1.15 -3.14 -17.94
CA ALA A 78 -1.93 -4.38 -17.91
C ALA A 78 -3.43 -4.17 -18.19
N ASP A 79 -3.95 -2.96 -17.93
CA ASP A 79 -5.36 -2.57 -18.15
C ASP A 79 -6.39 -3.54 -17.53
N ASP A 80 -6.05 -4.12 -16.37
CA ASP A 80 -6.85 -5.14 -15.68
C ASP A 80 -7.30 -4.63 -14.30
N SER A 81 -8.59 -4.31 -14.18
CA SER A 81 -9.19 -3.80 -12.93
C SER A 81 -9.16 -4.82 -11.79
N ALA A 82 -9.23 -6.13 -12.08
CA ALA A 82 -9.12 -7.16 -11.06
C ALA A 82 -7.70 -7.20 -10.47
N LEU A 83 -6.69 -6.98 -11.31
CA LEU A 83 -5.30 -6.93 -10.90
C LEU A 83 -5.02 -5.66 -10.07
N VAL A 84 -5.63 -4.53 -10.42
CA VAL A 84 -5.59 -3.31 -9.59
C VAL A 84 -6.26 -3.49 -8.24
N ASN A 85 -7.40 -4.19 -8.18
CA ASN A 85 -8.05 -4.52 -6.92
C ASN A 85 -7.15 -5.37 -6.01
N GLU A 86 -6.47 -6.37 -6.57
CA GLU A 86 -5.51 -7.18 -5.82
C GLU A 86 -4.34 -6.36 -5.29
N PHE A 87 -3.82 -5.41 -6.07
CA PHE A 87 -2.80 -4.47 -5.58
C PHE A 87 -3.27 -3.73 -4.33
N PHE A 88 -4.49 -3.17 -4.34
CA PHE A 88 -5.04 -2.47 -3.19
C PHE A 88 -5.24 -3.40 -1.99
N THR A 89 -5.76 -4.61 -2.22
CA THR A 89 -6.04 -5.57 -1.15
C THR A 89 -4.77 -6.19 -0.56
N LYS A 90 -3.72 -6.45 -1.34
CA LYS A 90 -2.55 -7.24 -0.92
C LYS A 90 -1.33 -6.39 -0.61
N VAL A 91 -1.09 -5.33 -1.37
CA VAL A 91 0.11 -4.49 -1.24
C VAL A 91 -0.25 -3.24 -0.44
N CYS A 92 -1.24 -2.47 -0.88
CA CYS A 92 -1.59 -1.20 -0.24
C CYS A 92 -2.12 -1.41 1.19
N SER A 93 -3.05 -2.35 1.41
CA SER A 93 -3.65 -2.59 2.74
C SER A 93 -2.65 -3.04 3.82
N ASN A 94 -1.54 -3.67 3.41
CA ASN A 94 -0.50 -4.18 4.31
C ASN A 94 0.67 -3.20 4.45
N ALA A 95 0.75 -2.16 3.62
CA ALA A 95 1.73 -1.11 3.76
C ALA A 95 1.34 -0.16 4.91
N ARG A 96 2.19 -0.06 5.93
CA ARG A 96 1.97 0.86 7.06
C ARG A 96 2.35 2.30 6.71
N ALA A 97 3.38 2.49 5.89
CA ALA A 97 3.72 3.78 5.29
C ALA A 97 3.26 3.77 3.83
N LYS A 98 2.29 4.63 3.51
CA LYS A 98 1.63 4.71 2.20
C LYS A 98 2.04 5.95 1.40
N ASP A 99 2.90 6.80 1.94
CA ASP A 99 3.29 8.08 1.33
C ASP A 99 3.84 7.89 -0.09
N ASN A 100 4.71 6.89 -0.27
CA ASN A 100 5.30 6.53 -1.57
C ASN A 100 4.30 5.89 -2.54
N LEU A 101 3.13 5.44 -2.07
CA LEU A 101 2.06 4.89 -2.90
C LEU A 101 1.08 5.96 -3.36
N VAL A 102 1.04 7.15 -2.73
CA VAL A 102 0.09 8.22 -3.07
C VAL A 102 0.04 8.52 -4.57
N PRO A 103 1.18 8.73 -5.28
CA PRO A 103 1.14 8.99 -6.72
C PRO A 103 0.56 7.81 -7.51
N THR A 104 0.90 6.58 -7.12
CA THR A 104 0.38 5.35 -7.73
C THR A 104 -1.13 5.24 -7.54
N ILE A 105 -1.64 5.53 -6.33
CA ILE A 105 -3.07 5.48 -6.03
C ILE A 105 -3.83 6.50 -6.89
N ILE A 106 -3.35 7.75 -6.95
CA ILE A 106 -3.98 8.80 -7.77
C ILE A 106 -4.02 8.40 -9.25
N ALA A 107 -2.91 7.88 -9.80
CA ALA A 107 -2.84 7.47 -11.20
C ALA A 107 -3.82 6.34 -11.53
N LEU A 108 -3.95 5.34 -10.63
CA LEU A 108 -4.89 4.24 -10.82
C LEU A 108 -6.35 4.70 -10.71
N VAL A 109 -6.68 5.57 -9.74
CA VAL A 109 -8.03 6.11 -9.57
C VAL A 109 -8.45 6.99 -10.75
N ARG A 110 -7.51 7.70 -11.38
CA ARG A 110 -7.77 8.47 -12.60
C ARG A 110 -7.99 7.61 -13.84
N LYS A 111 -7.28 6.48 -13.94
CA LYS A 111 -7.35 5.61 -15.12
C LYS A 111 -8.59 4.71 -15.10
N TYR A 112 -8.89 4.11 -13.96
CA TYR A 112 -9.92 3.07 -13.85
C TYR A 112 -11.27 3.64 -13.41
N GLN A 113 -12.37 2.98 -13.78
CA GLN A 113 -13.69 3.39 -13.33
C GLN A 113 -13.80 3.21 -11.82
N TRP A 114 -14.29 4.25 -11.12
CA TRP A 114 -14.44 4.23 -9.68
C TRP A 114 -15.33 3.08 -9.18
N SER A 115 -16.38 2.72 -9.92
CA SER A 115 -17.25 1.58 -9.59
C SER A 115 -16.49 0.27 -9.40
N ASP A 116 -15.41 0.07 -10.15
CA ASP A 116 -14.71 -1.20 -10.25
C ASP A 116 -13.66 -1.37 -9.16
N ILE A 117 -13.12 -0.26 -8.66
CA ILE A 117 -11.99 -0.25 -7.71
C ILE A 117 -12.29 0.40 -6.35
N SER A 118 -13.40 1.13 -6.23
CA SER A 118 -13.77 1.92 -5.04
C SER A 118 -13.65 1.14 -3.73
N GLN A 119 -14.23 -0.06 -3.68
CA GLN A 119 -14.22 -0.88 -2.47
C GLN A 119 -12.79 -1.23 -2.03
N ALA A 120 -11.94 -1.67 -2.96
CA ALA A 120 -10.57 -2.05 -2.64
C ALA A 120 -9.73 -0.83 -2.22
N VAL A 121 -9.92 0.32 -2.88
CA VAL A 121 -9.26 1.58 -2.53
C VAL A 121 -9.62 1.99 -1.10
N LEU A 122 -10.93 2.11 -0.81
CA LEU A 122 -11.41 2.55 0.50
C LEU A 122 -10.94 1.61 1.62
N SER A 123 -11.11 0.30 1.44
CA SER A 123 -10.64 -0.70 2.42
C SER A 123 -9.11 -0.70 2.59
N SER A 124 -8.34 -0.33 1.58
CA SER A 124 -6.87 -0.23 1.71
C SER A 124 -6.41 1.00 2.51
N LEU A 125 -7.20 2.07 2.49
CA LEU A 125 -6.94 3.33 3.19
C LEU A 125 -7.54 3.35 4.60
N GLU A 126 -8.44 2.42 4.91
CA GLU A 126 -8.86 2.17 6.28
C GLU A 126 -7.65 1.76 7.13
N GLU A 127 -7.54 2.40 8.28
CA GLU A 127 -6.53 2.03 9.24
C GLU A 127 -6.99 0.75 9.95
N LYS A 128 -6.17 -0.30 9.87
CA LYS A 128 -6.38 -1.49 10.68
C LYS A 128 -6.18 -1.09 12.14
N THR A 129 -7.26 -0.76 12.84
CA THR A 129 -7.31 -0.63 14.28
C THR A 129 -7.10 -2.00 14.89
N GLU A 130 -5.84 -2.45 14.92
CA GLU A 130 -5.48 -3.56 15.79
C GLU A 130 -5.66 -3.04 17.21
N ALA A 131 -6.74 -3.47 17.85
CA ALA A 131 -7.01 -3.27 19.25
C ALA A 131 -5.91 -3.97 20.06
N THR A 132 -4.76 -3.30 20.22
CA THR A 132 -3.80 -3.65 21.24
C THR A 132 -4.43 -3.31 22.58
N SER A 133 -5.20 -4.25 23.12
CA SER A 133 -5.35 -4.34 24.57
C SER A 133 -3.93 -4.39 25.13
N TYR A 134 -3.66 -3.56 26.15
CA TYR A 134 -2.35 -3.39 26.77
C TYR A 134 -1.33 -2.52 26.02
N SER A 135 -1.55 -1.21 25.99
CA SER A 135 -0.44 -0.29 26.31
C SER A 135 -0.95 0.98 26.99
N PHE A 136 -0.81 0.99 28.32
CA PHE A 136 -0.84 2.23 29.10
C PHE A 136 0.43 3.01 28.73
N GLY A 137 0.30 4.17 28.08
CA GLY A 137 1.38 5.16 28.02
C GLY A 137 2.20 5.30 26.73
N ARG A 138 1.74 4.86 25.56
CA ARG A 138 2.26 5.42 24.29
C ARG A 138 1.14 6.13 23.58
N MET A 139 1.22 7.47 23.54
CA MET A 139 0.45 8.29 22.62
C MET A 139 0.55 7.63 21.25
N THR A 140 -0.57 7.09 20.81
CA THR A 140 -0.76 6.61 19.45
C THR A 140 -0.66 7.83 18.54
N GLU A 141 0.53 8.08 17.98
CA GLU A 141 0.74 8.90 16.77
C GLU A 141 0.06 8.22 15.55
N VAL A 142 -1.21 7.86 15.70
CA VAL A 142 -1.96 6.98 14.80
C VAL A 142 -2.99 7.80 14.01
N GLY A 143 -3.28 9.05 14.38
CA GLY A 143 -4.17 9.90 13.61
C GLY A 143 -3.55 10.54 12.37
N ASP A 144 -2.33 11.07 12.48
CA ASP A 144 -1.87 12.09 11.51
C ASP A 144 -1.39 11.51 10.17
N ALA A 145 -0.63 10.41 10.17
CA ALA A 145 -0.03 9.91 8.92
C ALA A 145 -1.08 9.34 7.94
N SER A 146 -2.08 8.62 8.44
CA SER A 146 -3.17 8.08 7.61
C SER A 146 -4.05 9.20 7.06
N LEU A 147 -4.36 10.20 7.88
CA LEU A 147 -5.11 11.39 7.48
C LEU A 147 -4.34 12.20 6.42
N VAL A 148 -3.04 12.41 6.61
CA VAL A 148 -2.17 13.12 5.65
C VAL A 148 -2.17 12.42 4.29
N VAL A 149 -2.04 11.09 4.26
CA VAL A 149 -2.12 10.31 3.01
C VAL A 149 -3.48 10.46 2.34
N LYS A 150 -4.59 10.37 3.10
CA LYS A 150 -5.94 10.58 2.56
C LYS A 150 -6.11 11.99 1.98
N LEU A 151 -5.63 13.02 2.68
CA LEU A 151 -5.69 14.41 2.23
C LEU A 151 -4.86 14.64 0.96
N GLN A 152 -3.66 14.05 0.86
CA GLN A 152 -2.84 14.15 -0.34
C GLN A 152 -3.48 13.46 -1.55
N ILE A 153 -4.14 12.31 -1.34
CA ILE A 153 -4.92 11.66 -2.40
C ILE A 153 -6.09 12.55 -2.82
N LEU A 154 -6.82 13.13 -1.86
CA LEU A 154 -7.94 14.03 -2.13
C LEU A 154 -7.54 15.28 -2.94
N ASP A 155 -6.40 15.88 -2.61
CA ASP A 155 -5.85 17.05 -3.32
C ASP A 155 -5.41 16.69 -4.75
N GLY A 156 -4.90 15.48 -4.94
CA GLY A 156 -4.48 14.98 -6.25
C GLY A 156 -5.61 14.49 -7.17
N LEU A 157 -6.84 14.36 -6.67
CA LEU A 157 -7.99 13.87 -7.43
C LEU A 157 -8.85 14.98 -8.01
N ASP A 158 -9.35 14.73 -9.22
CA ASP A 158 -10.29 15.61 -9.90
C ASP A 158 -11.66 15.57 -9.21
N ASP A 159 -12.45 16.65 -9.34
CA ASP A 159 -13.77 16.72 -8.73
C ASP A 159 -14.70 15.65 -9.33
N GLY A 160 -15.14 14.70 -8.51
CA GLY A 160 -15.92 13.55 -8.97
C GLY A 160 -16.25 12.54 -7.87
N SER A 161 -16.83 11.40 -8.27
CA SER A 161 -17.32 10.36 -7.34
C SER A 161 -16.24 9.81 -6.41
N ALA A 162 -15.00 9.67 -6.91
CA ALA A 162 -13.88 9.20 -6.10
C ALA A 162 -13.53 10.17 -4.95
N LYS A 163 -13.44 11.47 -5.26
CA LYS A 163 -13.16 12.52 -4.28
C LYS A 163 -14.27 12.64 -3.24
N LEU A 164 -15.54 12.61 -3.68
CA LEU A 164 -16.70 12.64 -2.78
C LEU A 164 -16.74 11.44 -1.83
N ALA A 165 -16.50 10.23 -2.34
CA ALA A 165 -16.48 9.02 -1.52
C ALA A 165 -15.34 9.04 -0.49
N LEU A 166 -14.16 9.52 -0.90
CA LEU A 166 -13.03 9.67 0.02
C LEU A 166 -13.32 10.72 1.10
N LEU A 167 -13.93 11.85 0.76
CA LEU A 167 -14.37 12.87 1.72
C LEU A 167 -15.35 12.31 2.76
N GLN A 168 -16.30 11.48 2.34
CA GLN A 168 -17.26 10.82 3.24
C GLN A 168 -16.62 9.72 4.10
N SER A 169 -15.49 9.16 3.68
CA SER A 169 -14.74 8.13 4.41
C SER A 169 -13.70 8.69 5.40
N THR A 170 -13.52 10.02 5.41
CA THR A 170 -12.69 10.71 6.41
C THR A 170 -13.52 10.92 7.68
N PRO A 171 -13.08 10.41 8.85
CA PRO A 171 -13.79 10.60 10.11
C PRO A 171 -13.75 12.04 10.62
#